data_AF-A0A9P6B8I9-F1
#
_entry.id   AF-A0A9P6B8I9-F1
#
_cell.length_a   1.000
_cell.length_b   1.000
_cell.length_c   1.000
_cell.angle_alpha   90.00
_cell.angle_beta   90.00
_cell.angle_gamma   90.00
#
_symmetry.space_group_name_H-M   'P 1'
#
loop_
_entity.id
_entity.type
_entity.pdbx_description
1 polymer ?
#
loop_
_entity_poly.entity_id
_entity_poly.type
_entity_poly.pdbx_seq_one_letter_code
_entity_poly.pdbx_strand_id
1 'polypeptide(L)'
;MRRPGANAVRGPASALTSFLREQGIEAGPISAYSRRRVNQAQNEENQGEPDAEVHEEETPGAGPSSAVPSPTPATRTRKRKRAGEYDSDDLDEDEEATSSPSKKKATATEKAKAKAKAKAAAQAKKKARGDGDYEDDDDDDEDEYSALSKSTASKPVAAAKPSIGSFENCANCSKKFTVTRYTPAASPPPGYLCHDCAKASGTDPFKKPAPKQQRKGRQDKRKIVNYEEKDRVDTLAQLCIRVVTKHIEDVEALGDISSHNVDMISKIMAKNRRLTSSIATLFYDVNNTTLALYDCTSLLPDGLCTLASLNPNLTSLRLDYVGRMNDAVLAHWSTHLKSLTHVDLLGPFNIKSSAWINFFRKMHRPLEKFAVTQSPRFDLTCLEALVARSATSLVELRLGEVGQLCDAWLDPIACFTRLTRLNLAYPATSLSDEGLIELLSSIGERLTHLDISGHDEVGDLAFETGIGPHAKKLVELRARDLVLLTDEGIAKFFGADGPSDETSENEKEEAQTRAMVVPPLEVIDLSRAPHLSSNALTALLAHSGSVLRELHINGWKDADNESLLGIGERAPNLTRVDLGWCRAADDWVVKALVEGPAGTRGVLEEVGCFGCNKITTACPRKRGIVLRGIEVGA
;
A
#
# COMPACT_ATOMS: atom_id res chain seq x y z
N MET A 1 -11.26 -82.70 22.05
CA MET A 1 -10.74 -81.81 23.11
C MET A 1 -10.90 -80.34 22.67
N ARG A 2 -10.80 -79.39 23.61
CA ARG A 2 -10.85 -77.91 23.47
C ARG A 2 -10.01 -77.37 22.28
N ARG A 3 -10.23 -76.19 21.66
CA ARG A 3 -10.92 -74.90 22.05
C ARG A 3 -11.47 -74.17 20.76
N PRO A 4 -11.94 -72.89 20.73
CA PRO A 4 -13.13 -72.49 19.94
C PRO A 4 -12.86 -71.53 18.76
N GLY A 5 -13.91 -71.18 18.01
CA GLY A 5 -13.83 -70.34 16.80
C GLY A 5 -13.89 -68.82 17.01
N ALA A 6 -13.83 -68.07 15.90
CA ALA A 6 -13.97 -66.62 15.86
C ALA A 6 -15.00 -66.20 14.78
N ASN A 7 -16.09 -65.57 15.21
CA ASN A 7 -17.00 -64.86 14.31
C ASN A 7 -16.32 -63.56 13.85
N ALA A 8 -15.94 -63.49 12.57
CA ALA A 8 -15.56 -62.22 11.94
C ALA A 8 -16.81 -61.48 11.46
N VAL A 9 -17.44 -60.71 12.35
CA VAL A 9 -18.47 -59.73 11.96
C VAL A 9 -17.79 -58.68 11.09
N ARG A 10 -18.00 -58.73 9.77
CA ARG A 10 -17.60 -57.66 8.86
C ARG A 10 -18.49 -56.45 9.11
N GLY A 11 -17.87 -55.33 9.49
CA GLY A 11 -18.56 -54.04 9.58
C GLY A 11 -19.15 -53.60 8.24
N PRO A 12 -20.07 -52.62 8.24
CA PRO A 12 -20.74 -52.17 7.02
C PRO A 12 -19.72 -51.63 6.01
N ALA A 13 -19.64 -52.26 4.84
CA ALA A 13 -19.00 -51.65 3.69
C ALA A 13 -19.78 -50.38 3.33
N SER A 14 -19.10 -49.25 3.15
CA SER A 14 -19.78 -47.98 2.88
C SER A 14 -20.62 -48.07 1.60
N ALA A 15 -21.74 -47.34 1.55
CA ALA A 15 -22.59 -47.26 0.37
C ALA A 15 -21.77 -46.85 -0.89
N LEU A 16 -20.77 -45.98 -0.71
CA LEU A 16 -19.82 -45.57 -1.74
C LEU A 16 -19.00 -46.76 -2.29
N THR A 17 -18.50 -47.66 -1.42
CA THR A 17 -17.74 -48.85 -1.82
C THR A 17 -18.63 -49.88 -2.53
N SER A 18 -19.92 -49.96 -2.19
CA SER A 18 -20.88 -50.77 -2.91
C SER A 18 -21.16 -50.20 -4.30
N PHE A 19 -21.47 -48.90 -4.36
CA PHE A 19 -21.82 -48.18 -5.58
C PHE A 19 -20.69 -48.18 -6.62
N LEU A 20 -19.45 -47.88 -6.21
CA LEU A 20 -18.29 -47.87 -7.12
C LEU A 20 -18.02 -49.25 -7.73
N ARG A 21 -18.28 -50.33 -6.97
CA ARG A 21 -18.17 -51.71 -7.45
C ARG A 21 -19.31 -52.10 -8.39
N GLU A 22 -20.55 -51.63 -8.14
CA GLU A 22 -21.68 -51.80 -9.07
C GLU A 22 -21.48 -51.05 -10.39
N GLN A 23 -20.75 -49.93 -10.37
CA GLN A 23 -20.32 -49.19 -11.57
C GLN A 23 -19.06 -49.78 -12.24
N GLY A 24 -18.56 -50.95 -11.80
CA GLY A 24 -17.43 -51.63 -12.41
C GLY A 24 -16.05 -50.99 -12.17
N ILE A 25 -15.94 -50.07 -11.20
CA ILE A 25 -14.70 -49.35 -10.90
C ILE A 25 -13.92 -50.12 -9.81
N GLU A 26 -13.05 -51.04 -10.23
CA GLU A 26 -12.14 -51.73 -9.33
C GLU A 26 -10.87 -50.89 -9.04
N ALA A 27 -10.53 -50.74 -7.76
CA ALA A 27 -9.32 -50.03 -7.35
C ALA A 27 -8.08 -50.92 -7.54
N GLY A 28 -7.28 -50.61 -8.57
CA GLY A 28 -6.00 -51.26 -8.83
C GLY A 28 -4.97 -51.14 -7.69
N PRO A 29 -3.95 -52.01 -7.63
CA PRO A 29 -3.13 -52.20 -6.43
C PRO A 29 -2.15 -51.04 -6.15
N ILE A 30 -2.44 -50.25 -5.11
CA ILE A 30 -1.62 -49.15 -4.57
C ILE A 30 -0.40 -49.69 -3.76
N SER A 31 0.17 -50.85 -4.14
CA SER A 31 1.21 -51.53 -3.34
C SER A 31 2.66 -51.17 -3.68
N ALA A 32 2.89 -50.40 -4.75
CA ALA A 32 4.24 -50.04 -5.20
C ALA A 32 4.83 -48.83 -4.45
N TYR A 33 4.02 -47.83 -4.10
CA TYR A 33 4.52 -46.56 -3.53
C TYR A 33 4.83 -46.67 -2.03
N SER A 34 3.99 -47.37 -1.25
CA SER A 34 4.20 -47.49 0.21
C SER A 34 5.46 -48.28 0.59
N ARG A 35 5.89 -49.25 -0.22
CA ARG A 35 7.10 -50.05 0.06
C ARG A 35 8.40 -49.25 -0.05
N ARG A 36 8.44 -48.19 -0.87
CA ARG A 36 9.63 -47.32 -0.96
C ARG A 36 9.79 -46.43 0.27
N ARG A 37 8.68 -46.02 0.91
CA ARG A 37 8.70 -45.10 2.05
C ARG A 37 9.11 -45.76 3.37
N VAL A 38 8.83 -47.05 3.55
CA VAL A 38 9.23 -47.81 4.76
C VAL A 38 10.72 -48.14 4.75
N ASN A 39 11.29 -48.52 3.61
CA ASN A 39 12.72 -48.87 3.51
C ASN A 39 13.68 -47.68 3.63
N GLN A 40 13.19 -46.44 3.51
CA GLN A 40 14.02 -45.25 3.62
C GLN A 40 14.14 -44.74 5.07
N ALA A 41 13.12 -44.99 5.90
CA ALA A 41 13.08 -44.59 7.31
C ALA A 41 13.86 -45.52 8.27
N GLN A 42 14.44 -46.62 7.79
CA GLN A 42 15.21 -47.57 8.63
C GLN A 42 16.74 -47.44 8.47
N ASN A 43 17.22 -46.49 7.64
CA ASN A 43 18.65 -46.34 7.33
C ASN A 43 19.30 -45.08 7.94
N GLU A 44 18.54 -44.29 8.71
CA GLU A 44 18.99 -43.02 9.29
C GLU A 44 19.19 -43.07 10.82
N GLU A 45 18.88 -44.20 11.48
CA GLU A 45 19.00 -44.39 12.94
C GLU A 45 20.33 -45.03 13.42
N ASN A 46 21.39 -45.08 12.60
CA ASN A 46 22.62 -45.80 13.00
C ASN A 46 23.95 -45.21 12.49
N GLN A 47 24.36 -44.08 13.08
CA GLN A 47 25.70 -43.46 13.18
C GLN A 47 25.49 -42.03 13.75
N GLY A 48 26.20 -41.49 14.75
CA GLY A 48 27.29 -41.99 15.60
C GLY A 48 28.06 -40.80 16.19
N GLU A 49 28.04 -40.63 17.51
CA GLU A 49 28.77 -39.61 18.32
C GLU A 49 30.31 -39.80 18.23
N PRO A 50 31.18 -38.79 18.53
CA PRO A 50 31.42 -38.40 19.94
C PRO A 50 31.90 -36.93 20.25
N ASP A 51 31.84 -36.58 21.54
CA ASP A 51 32.73 -35.72 22.40
C ASP A 51 33.26 -34.33 21.93
N ALA A 52 33.68 -33.38 22.80
CA ALA A 52 33.28 -32.86 24.14
C ALA A 52 34.37 -31.85 24.60
N GLU A 53 34.02 -30.70 25.19
CA GLU A 53 34.73 -30.01 26.32
C GLU A 53 34.19 -28.57 26.59
N VAL A 54 34.60 -28.00 27.73
CA VAL A 54 33.94 -26.90 28.48
C VAL A 54 34.98 -25.85 28.94
N HIS A 55 34.62 -24.57 29.08
CA HIS A 55 35.20 -23.69 30.13
C HIS A 55 34.35 -22.41 30.40
N GLU A 56 34.44 -21.88 31.63
CA GLU A 56 33.66 -20.76 32.21
C GLU A 56 34.54 -19.50 32.54
N GLU A 57 33.93 -18.51 33.23
CA GLU A 57 34.54 -17.34 33.95
C GLU A 57 34.96 -16.11 33.11
N GLU A 58 34.96 -14.85 33.59
CA GLU A 58 34.29 -14.13 34.72
C GLU A 58 34.32 -12.59 34.46
N THR A 59 33.55 -11.77 35.19
CA THR A 59 33.55 -10.28 35.12
C THR A 59 34.40 -9.63 36.23
N PRO A 60 35.11 -8.50 35.99
CA PRO A 60 34.62 -7.13 36.36
C PRO A 60 35.14 -5.99 35.42
N GLY A 61 34.82 -4.69 35.56
CA GLY A 61 33.86 -3.94 36.41
C GLY A 61 34.22 -2.44 36.61
N ALA A 62 33.25 -1.62 37.08
CA ALA A 62 33.33 -0.19 37.50
C ALA A 62 33.45 0.95 36.44
N GLY A 63 32.72 2.06 36.67
CA GLY A 63 32.89 3.40 36.04
C GLY A 63 33.59 4.39 37.01
N PRO A 64 33.27 5.71 37.05
CA PRO A 64 32.32 6.51 36.25
C PRO A 64 32.80 7.95 35.85
N SER A 65 31.87 8.79 35.34
CA SER A 65 31.72 10.25 35.60
C SER A 65 32.17 11.32 34.57
N SER A 66 31.16 12.03 34.03
CA SER A 66 30.98 13.51 33.99
C SER A 66 31.97 14.46 33.29
N ALA A 67 31.49 15.24 32.30
CA ALA A 67 31.37 16.72 32.37
C ALA A 67 30.83 17.40 31.08
N VAL A 68 30.10 18.50 31.26
CA VAL A 68 29.52 19.45 30.28
C VAL A 68 30.27 20.80 30.51
N PRO A 69 30.65 21.64 29.52
CA PRO A 69 29.69 22.59 28.91
C PRO A 69 29.92 23.19 27.49
N SER A 70 28.79 23.68 26.97
CA SER A 70 28.52 24.78 26.01
C SER A 70 29.44 26.04 26.15
N PRO A 71 29.56 26.99 25.15
CA PRO A 71 28.42 27.62 24.46
C PRO A 71 28.58 28.16 23.01
N THR A 72 27.47 28.75 22.53
CA THR A 72 27.20 29.43 21.24
C THR A 72 27.97 30.77 21.06
N PRO A 73 28.03 31.41 19.85
CA PRO A 73 26.90 32.26 19.40
C PRO A 73 26.65 32.44 17.87
N ALA A 74 25.39 32.75 17.58
CA ALA A 74 24.72 33.18 16.34
C ALA A 74 25.45 34.07 15.29
N THR A 75 25.03 33.96 14.02
CA THR A 75 24.88 35.17 13.14
C THR A 75 23.75 35.08 12.10
N ARG A 76 23.23 36.26 11.73
CA ARG A 76 21.92 36.60 11.14
C ARG A 76 21.78 36.47 9.61
N THR A 77 20.59 36.03 9.20
CA THR A 77 19.76 36.51 8.05
C THR A 77 20.22 36.36 6.59
N ARG A 78 19.32 35.80 5.74
CA ARG A 78 18.56 36.58 4.73
C ARG A 78 17.33 35.84 4.17
N LYS A 79 16.15 36.48 4.26
CA LYS A 79 14.89 36.05 3.62
C LYS A 79 14.97 36.10 2.09
N ARG A 80 14.38 35.12 1.41
CA ARG A 80 13.77 35.31 0.07
C ARG A 80 12.39 34.63 0.03
N LYS A 81 11.47 35.20 -0.76
CA LYS A 81 10.02 35.01 -0.64
C LYS A 81 9.42 34.51 -1.95
N ARG A 82 8.67 33.40 -1.91
CA ARG A 82 7.63 32.96 -2.88
C ARG A 82 6.90 31.79 -2.21
N ALA A 83 5.66 31.89 -1.72
CA ALA A 83 4.39 32.32 -2.32
C ALA A 83 3.80 31.27 -3.28
N GLY A 84 2.70 30.66 -2.83
CA GLY A 84 2.01 29.50 -3.44
C GLY A 84 0.88 29.04 -2.52
N GLU A 85 -0.02 29.96 -2.19
CA GLU A 85 -1.08 29.85 -1.18
C GLU A 85 -2.31 29.13 -1.76
N TYR A 86 -2.77 28.08 -1.08
CA TYR A 86 -4.08 27.46 -1.30
C TYR A 86 -4.92 27.69 -0.03
N ASP A 87 -5.86 28.62 -0.16
CA ASP A 87 -6.82 29.02 0.87
C ASP A 87 -8.10 28.17 0.73
N SER A 88 -8.45 27.42 1.78
CA SER A 88 -9.69 26.63 1.89
C SER A 88 -9.80 25.97 3.28
N ASP A 89 -10.12 26.72 4.32
CA ASP A 89 -10.93 26.24 5.45
C ASP A 89 -11.39 27.41 6.32
N ASP A 90 -12.71 27.63 6.39
CA ASP A 90 -13.40 28.23 7.55
C ASP A 90 -14.92 27.98 7.46
N LEU A 91 -15.38 26.87 8.06
CA LEU A 91 -16.79 26.62 8.40
C LEU A 91 -16.87 25.68 9.61
N ASP A 92 -17.02 26.29 10.80
CA ASP A 92 -18.01 25.95 11.84
C ASP A 92 -17.41 26.06 13.26
N GLU A 93 -17.58 27.22 13.92
CA GLU A 93 -17.59 27.34 15.38
C GLU A 93 -18.99 27.80 15.86
N ASP A 94 -19.52 27.10 16.86
CA ASP A 94 -20.89 27.25 17.39
C ASP A 94 -21.02 28.42 18.41
N GLU A 95 -22.23 28.99 18.52
CA GLU A 95 -22.60 29.93 19.58
C GLU A 95 -22.96 29.22 20.90
N GLU A 96 -22.58 29.79 22.05
CA GLU A 96 -23.45 29.81 23.26
C GLU A 96 -23.34 31.12 24.06
N ALA A 97 -24.49 31.82 24.15
CA ALA A 97 -24.98 32.72 25.21
C ALA A 97 -24.00 33.64 25.98
N THR A 98 -24.21 34.97 26.00
CA THR A 98 -25.27 35.57 26.84
C THR A 98 -25.46 37.09 26.61
N SER A 99 -26.65 37.58 26.98
CA SER A 99 -27.06 38.99 27.17
C SER A 99 -27.53 39.82 25.94
N SER A 100 -28.75 40.35 26.08
CA SER A 100 -29.53 41.19 25.14
C SER A 100 -29.37 42.71 25.43
N PRO A 101 -29.95 43.70 24.68
CA PRO A 101 -31.02 43.59 23.66
C PRO A 101 -31.00 44.55 22.43
N SER A 102 -31.78 44.18 21.38
CA SER A 102 -32.91 44.97 20.82
C SER A 102 -33.04 45.15 19.28
N LYS A 103 -34.30 44.97 18.81
CA LYS A 103 -35.00 45.57 17.64
C LYS A 103 -34.86 44.99 16.20
N LYS A 104 -35.90 44.21 15.88
CA LYS A 104 -36.76 44.20 14.67
C LYS A 104 -36.48 43.21 13.52
N LYS A 105 -37.55 42.46 13.19
CA LYS A 105 -37.67 41.41 12.16
C LYS A 105 -38.05 41.96 10.78
N ALA A 106 -37.68 41.21 9.73
CA ALA A 106 -38.45 41.03 8.50
C ALA A 106 -38.51 39.52 8.17
N THR A 107 -39.52 39.05 7.44
CA THR A 107 -39.99 37.64 7.48
C THR A 107 -39.62 36.77 6.27
N ALA A 108 -39.67 35.45 6.45
CA ALA A 108 -39.11 34.42 5.56
C ALA A 108 -39.84 34.19 4.21
N THR A 109 -40.76 35.06 3.80
CA THR A 109 -41.69 34.79 2.68
C THR A 109 -41.11 35.08 1.28
N GLU A 110 -40.02 35.83 1.16
CA GLU A 110 -39.40 36.13 -0.15
C GLU A 110 -38.38 35.09 -0.61
N LYS A 111 -37.55 34.54 0.29
CA LYS A 111 -36.54 33.51 -0.07
C LYS A 111 -37.16 32.23 -0.63
N ALA A 112 -38.43 31.94 -0.31
CA ALA A 112 -39.17 30.79 -0.87
C ALA A 112 -39.53 30.96 -2.37
N LYS A 113 -39.86 32.18 -2.82
CA LYS A 113 -40.27 32.42 -4.22
C LYS A 113 -39.10 32.36 -5.22
N ALA A 114 -37.89 32.72 -4.79
CA ALA A 114 -36.68 32.61 -5.61
C ALA A 114 -36.29 31.14 -5.91
N LYS A 115 -36.38 30.25 -4.92
CA LYS A 115 -35.94 28.84 -5.05
C LYS A 115 -36.89 28.00 -5.91
N ALA A 116 -38.16 28.39 -6.02
CA ALA A 116 -39.16 27.72 -6.87
C ALA A 116 -38.96 27.98 -8.38
N LYS A 117 -38.62 29.22 -8.78
CA LYS A 117 -38.38 29.56 -10.20
C LYS A 117 -37.16 28.86 -10.79
N ALA A 118 -36.12 28.60 -9.99
CA ALA A 118 -34.93 27.87 -10.45
C ALA A 118 -35.20 26.38 -10.76
N LYS A 119 -36.06 25.70 -10.00
CA LYS A 119 -36.39 24.28 -10.23
C LYS A 119 -37.27 24.05 -11.48
N ALA A 120 -38.13 25.00 -11.85
CA ALA A 120 -38.96 24.89 -13.04
C ALA A 120 -38.15 24.93 -14.36
N ALA A 121 -37.08 25.72 -14.42
CA ALA A 121 -36.25 25.86 -15.61
C ALA A 121 -35.39 24.60 -15.92
N ALA A 122 -35.02 23.83 -14.90
CA ALA A 122 -34.20 22.62 -15.06
C ALA A 122 -34.97 21.40 -15.59
N GLN A 123 -36.29 21.32 -15.32
CA GLN A 123 -37.11 20.17 -15.69
C GLN A 123 -37.65 20.25 -17.14
N ALA A 124 -37.65 21.45 -17.76
CA ALA A 124 -38.07 21.64 -19.15
C ALA A 124 -37.07 21.12 -20.20
N LYS A 125 -35.84 20.75 -19.82
CA LYS A 125 -34.78 20.25 -20.73
C LYS A 125 -34.59 18.72 -20.73
N LYS A 126 -35.45 17.95 -20.05
CA LYS A 126 -35.38 16.47 -20.00
C LYS A 126 -36.67 15.73 -20.44
N LYS A 127 -37.60 16.40 -21.13
CA LYS A 127 -38.84 15.78 -21.66
C LYS A 127 -39.11 16.13 -23.13
N ALA A 128 -38.25 15.62 -24.02
CA ALA A 128 -38.50 15.38 -25.45
C ALA A 128 -37.29 14.62 -26.02
N ARG A 129 -37.35 13.41 -26.59
CA ARG A 129 -38.35 12.30 -26.68
C ARG A 129 -37.51 10.99 -26.58
N GLY A 130 -37.95 9.86 -26.03
CA GLY A 130 -38.97 8.94 -26.59
C GLY A 130 -38.37 8.23 -27.81
N ASP A 131 -37.67 7.08 -27.68
CA ASP A 131 -38.16 5.69 -27.50
C ASP A 131 -38.30 4.95 -28.86
N GLY A 132 -37.83 3.70 -28.96
CA GLY A 132 -37.78 2.94 -30.24
C GLY A 132 -36.67 1.88 -30.34
N ASP A 133 -37.07 0.66 -30.66
CA ASP A 133 -36.43 -0.66 -30.49
C ASP A 133 -35.63 -1.19 -31.73
N TYR A 134 -34.93 -2.33 -31.55
CA TYR A 134 -34.36 -3.30 -32.53
C TYR A 134 -33.12 -3.04 -33.43
N GLU A 135 -32.23 -4.06 -33.38
CA GLU A 135 -31.49 -4.80 -34.44
C GLU A 135 -30.46 -4.15 -35.40
N ASP A 136 -29.20 -4.58 -35.19
CA ASP A 136 -28.29 -5.31 -36.12
C ASP A 136 -27.60 -4.67 -37.35
N ASP A 137 -26.34 -5.12 -37.50
CA ASP A 137 -25.33 -5.10 -38.59
C ASP A 137 -24.95 -3.87 -39.46
N ASP A 138 -23.62 -3.83 -39.66
CA ASP A 138 -22.77 -3.38 -40.79
C ASP A 138 -22.79 -1.96 -41.42
N ASP A 139 -21.56 -1.44 -41.42
CA ASP A 139 -20.80 -0.67 -42.43
C ASP A 139 -21.16 0.75 -42.94
N ASP A 140 -20.10 1.56 -42.84
CA ASP A 140 -19.57 2.60 -43.74
C ASP A 140 -20.18 4.01 -43.96
N ASP A 141 -19.20 4.88 -44.21
CA ASP A 141 -19.19 6.17 -44.93
C ASP A 141 -19.66 7.52 -44.32
N GLU A 142 -18.63 8.38 -44.24
CA GLU A 142 -18.57 9.81 -44.62
C GLU A 142 -19.40 10.91 -43.90
N ASP A 143 -18.62 11.70 -43.13
CA ASP A 143 -18.43 13.15 -43.31
C ASP A 143 -19.13 14.25 -42.47
N GLU A 144 -18.34 15.34 -42.41
CA GLU A 144 -18.63 16.75 -42.16
C GLU A 144 -18.96 17.35 -40.77
N TYR A 145 -17.92 18.04 -40.28
CA TYR A 145 -17.93 19.45 -39.85
C TYR A 145 -17.94 19.78 -38.35
N SER A 146 -16.73 20.03 -37.86
CA SER A 146 -16.38 20.54 -36.53
C SER A 146 -17.04 21.87 -36.18
N ALA A 147 -17.45 21.93 -34.91
CA ALA A 147 -17.72 23.10 -34.08
C ALA A 147 -16.98 24.41 -34.43
N LEU A 148 -17.68 25.54 -34.27
CA LEU A 148 -17.10 26.88 -34.18
C LEU A 148 -17.28 27.45 -32.76
N SER A 149 -16.23 27.38 -31.94
CA SER A 149 -16.19 28.01 -30.62
C SER A 149 -16.00 29.53 -30.73
N LYS A 150 -16.95 30.31 -30.21
CA LYS A 150 -16.82 31.77 -30.09
C LYS A 150 -15.94 32.14 -28.88
N SER A 151 -14.80 32.79 -29.13
CA SER A 151 -14.10 33.57 -28.11
C SER A 151 -13.89 35.00 -28.63
N THR A 152 -14.51 35.97 -27.96
CA THR A 152 -14.43 37.40 -28.28
C THR A 152 -13.26 38.03 -27.52
N ALA A 153 -12.27 38.57 -28.24
CA ALA A 153 -11.29 39.50 -27.69
C ALA A 153 -11.08 40.67 -28.67
N SER A 154 -11.11 41.89 -28.14
CA SER A 154 -11.22 43.15 -28.86
C SER A 154 -9.91 43.59 -29.54
N LYS A 155 -10.01 44.08 -30.78
CA LYS A 155 -8.97 44.89 -31.47
C LYS A 155 -9.62 45.94 -32.38
N PRO A 156 -8.88 47.02 -32.76
CA PRO A 156 -9.47 48.32 -33.07
C PRO A 156 -10.09 48.42 -34.48
N VAL A 157 -10.78 49.55 -34.70
CA VAL A 157 -11.48 49.92 -35.94
C VAL A 157 -10.54 49.90 -37.15
N ALA A 158 -10.50 48.77 -37.86
CA ALA A 158 -9.97 48.68 -39.21
C ALA A 158 -11.05 49.14 -40.21
N ALA A 159 -10.64 49.88 -41.23
CA ALA A 159 -11.55 50.42 -42.24
C ALA A 159 -12.43 49.31 -42.87
N ALA A 160 -13.70 49.64 -43.12
CA ALA A 160 -14.65 48.70 -43.72
C ALA A 160 -14.09 48.15 -45.04
N LYS A 161 -14.18 46.83 -45.24
CA LYS A 161 -13.72 46.20 -46.48
C LYS A 161 -14.49 46.78 -47.67
N PRO A 162 -13.81 47.20 -48.74
CA PRO A 162 -14.49 47.64 -49.96
C PRO A 162 -15.38 46.54 -50.52
N SER A 163 -16.47 46.94 -51.18
CA SER A 163 -17.47 46.00 -51.67
C SER A 163 -16.89 45.04 -52.71
N ILE A 164 -17.27 43.76 -52.62
CA ILE A 164 -16.83 42.74 -53.56
C ILE A 164 -17.31 43.14 -54.97
N GLY A 165 -16.37 43.21 -55.92
CA GLY A 165 -16.61 43.72 -57.28
C GLY A 165 -16.20 45.18 -57.50
N SER A 166 -15.86 45.97 -56.47
CA SER A 166 -15.30 47.30 -56.66
C SER A 166 -13.86 47.24 -57.20
N PHE A 167 -13.39 48.34 -57.78
CA PHE A 167 -11.98 48.45 -58.21
C PHE A 167 -11.17 49.27 -57.22
N GLU A 168 -9.99 48.78 -56.88
CA GLU A 168 -9.06 49.42 -55.95
C GLU A 168 -7.61 49.33 -56.48
N ASN A 169 -6.72 50.20 -56.03
CA ASN A 169 -5.31 50.19 -56.47
C ASN A 169 -4.45 49.38 -55.50
N CYS A 170 -3.61 48.48 -56.04
CA CYS A 170 -2.74 47.64 -55.23
C CYS A 170 -1.71 48.47 -54.45
N ALA A 171 -1.62 48.30 -53.13
CA ALA A 171 -0.70 49.05 -52.28
C ALA A 171 0.79 48.86 -52.62
N ASN A 172 1.16 47.78 -53.31
CA ASN A 172 2.55 47.47 -53.67
C ASN A 172 2.93 47.84 -55.12
N CYS A 173 2.02 47.69 -56.08
CA CYS A 173 2.32 47.94 -57.51
C CYS A 173 1.45 49.03 -58.17
N SER A 174 0.56 49.67 -57.40
CA SER A 174 -0.36 50.74 -57.80
C SER A 174 -1.32 50.42 -58.97
N LYS A 175 -1.31 49.18 -59.49
CA LYS A 175 -2.24 48.74 -60.54
C LYS A 175 -3.65 48.60 -59.98
N LYS A 176 -4.63 49.05 -60.76
CA LYS A 176 -6.07 48.90 -60.49
C LYS A 176 -6.48 47.44 -60.67
N PHE A 177 -7.11 46.85 -59.65
CA PHE A 177 -7.58 45.47 -59.64
C PHE A 177 -8.98 45.38 -59.00
N THR A 178 -9.70 44.29 -59.26
CA THR A 178 -11.04 44.08 -58.69
C THR A 178 -10.95 43.43 -57.32
N VAL A 179 -11.62 44.01 -56.32
CA VAL A 179 -11.69 43.48 -54.96
C VAL A 179 -12.57 42.23 -54.96
N THR A 180 -12.02 41.11 -54.48
CA THR A 180 -12.73 39.84 -54.33
C THR A 180 -12.85 39.47 -52.86
N ARG A 181 -13.66 38.46 -52.53
CA ARG A 181 -13.78 37.93 -51.16
C ARG A 181 -12.44 37.50 -50.54
N TYR A 182 -11.46 37.16 -51.38
CA TYR A 182 -10.15 36.63 -51.01
C TYR A 182 -9.01 37.66 -51.12
N THR A 183 -9.31 38.92 -51.45
CA THR A 183 -8.30 39.99 -51.51
C THR A 183 -7.71 40.26 -50.12
N PRO A 184 -6.38 40.06 -49.91
CA PRO A 184 -5.76 40.33 -48.63
C PRO A 184 -5.46 41.82 -48.45
N ALA A 185 -5.56 42.29 -47.21
CA ALA A 185 -5.08 43.61 -46.82
C ALA A 185 -3.55 43.66 -46.88
N ALA A 186 -3.00 44.82 -47.23
CA ALA A 186 -1.56 45.05 -47.21
C ALA A 186 -1.05 45.08 -45.76
N SER A 187 0.19 44.59 -45.57
CA SER A 187 0.91 44.65 -44.31
C SER A 187 2.29 45.27 -44.55
N PRO A 188 2.61 46.45 -43.98
CA PRO A 188 1.77 47.25 -43.08
C PRO A 188 0.58 47.93 -43.79
N PRO A 189 -0.50 48.26 -43.06
CA PRO A 189 -1.63 49.05 -43.59
C PRO A 189 -1.24 50.53 -43.79
N PRO A 190 -1.97 51.30 -44.64
CA PRO A 190 -3.27 51.00 -45.25
C PRO A 190 -3.21 50.53 -46.71
N GLY A 191 -4.21 49.75 -47.12
CA GLY A 191 -4.44 49.34 -48.52
C GLY A 191 -4.67 47.84 -48.70
N TYR A 192 -4.84 47.40 -49.94
CA TYR A 192 -5.05 46.00 -50.32
C TYR A 192 -4.09 45.57 -51.43
N LEU A 193 -3.82 44.26 -51.54
CA LEU A 193 -2.90 43.71 -52.54
C LEU A 193 -3.66 42.99 -53.66
N CYS A 194 -3.24 43.20 -54.90
CA CYS A 194 -3.69 42.36 -56.00
C CYS A 194 -3.15 40.92 -55.85
N HIS A 195 -3.81 39.97 -56.51
CA HIS A 195 -3.49 38.53 -56.45
C HIS A 195 -1.99 38.23 -56.68
N ASP A 196 -1.34 38.90 -57.66
CA ASP A 196 0.05 38.62 -57.99
C ASP A 196 1.01 39.15 -56.92
N CYS A 197 0.71 40.30 -56.31
CA CYS A 197 1.45 40.82 -55.17
C CYS A 197 1.21 40.01 -53.90
N ALA A 198 0.01 39.48 -53.69
CA ALA A 198 -0.30 38.58 -52.58
C ALA A 198 0.44 37.24 -52.68
N LYS A 199 0.58 36.69 -53.89
CA LYS A 199 1.43 35.52 -54.15
C LYS A 199 2.91 35.82 -53.91
N ALA A 200 3.40 36.97 -54.39
CA ALA A 200 4.78 37.39 -54.17
C ALA A 200 5.10 37.63 -52.69
N SER A 201 4.14 38.11 -51.88
CA SER A 201 4.32 38.31 -50.43
C SER A 201 4.15 37.03 -49.59
N GLY A 202 3.95 35.87 -50.22
CA GLY A 202 3.74 34.58 -49.53
C GLY A 202 2.35 34.40 -48.91
N THR A 203 1.43 35.36 -49.11
CA THR A 203 0.08 35.39 -48.52
C THR A 203 -0.97 34.93 -49.53
N ASP A 204 -0.70 33.80 -50.22
CA ASP A 204 -1.58 33.25 -51.25
C ASP A 204 -2.86 32.64 -50.64
N PRO A 205 -4.07 33.17 -50.91
CA PRO A 205 -5.32 32.65 -50.37
C PRO A 205 -5.68 31.24 -50.85
N PHE A 206 -5.02 30.72 -51.88
CA PHE A 206 -5.34 29.43 -52.51
C PHE A 206 -4.30 28.33 -52.25
N LYS A 207 -3.26 28.60 -51.45
CA LYS A 207 -2.25 27.61 -51.09
C LYS A 207 -2.82 26.64 -50.05
N LYS A 208 -3.16 25.41 -50.47
CA LYS A 208 -3.62 24.34 -49.58
C LYS A 208 -2.60 24.12 -48.43
N PRO A 209 -3.03 23.99 -47.17
CA PRO A 209 -2.12 23.73 -46.06
C PRO A 209 -1.44 22.36 -46.25
N ALA A 210 -0.14 22.29 -45.92
CA ALA A 210 0.60 21.03 -45.96
C ALA A 210 -0.04 19.99 -45.01
N PRO A 211 -0.05 18.69 -45.37
CA PRO A 211 -0.63 17.66 -44.52
C PRO A 211 0.08 17.66 -43.16
N LYS A 212 -0.69 17.81 -42.08
CA LYS A 212 -0.18 17.62 -40.72
C LYS A 212 0.33 16.18 -40.62
N GLN A 213 1.61 16.00 -40.28
CA GLN A 213 2.11 14.69 -39.89
C GLN A 213 1.21 14.19 -38.75
N GLN A 214 0.50 13.09 -38.99
CA GLN A 214 -0.20 12.40 -37.92
C GLN A 214 0.86 12.00 -36.89
N ARG A 215 0.69 12.44 -35.63
CA ARG A 215 1.44 11.86 -34.53
C ARG A 215 1.20 10.36 -34.57
N LYS A 216 2.29 9.56 -34.62
CA LYS A 216 2.20 8.10 -34.45
C LYS A 216 1.25 7.82 -33.30
N GLY A 217 0.30 6.90 -33.53
CA GLY A 217 -0.65 6.48 -32.50
C GLY A 217 0.10 6.14 -31.22
N ARG A 218 -0.49 6.53 -30.07
CA ARG A 218 0.05 6.26 -28.74
C ARG A 218 0.46 4.78 -28.67
N GLN A 219 1.77 4.53 -28.64
CA GLN A 219 2.33 3.18 -28.72
C GLN A 219 1.70 2.27 -27.67
N ASP A 220 1.66 0.98 -28.02
CA ASP A 220 0.87 -0.04 -27.35
C ASP A 220 0.96 -0.04 -25.83
N LYS A 221 -0.13 -0.50 -25.22
CA LYS A 221 -0.20 -0.73 -23.78
C LYS A 221 0.94 -1.68 -23.40
N ARG A 222 1.94 -1.18 -22.66
CA ARG A 222 3.09 -1.97 -22.20
C ARG A 222 2.61 -3.29 -21.61
N LYS A 223 3.02 -4.40 -22.21
CA LYS A 223 2.54 -5.72 -21.79
C LYS A 223 3.36 -6.18 -20.60
N ILE A 224 2.86 -5.88 -19.40
CA ILE A 224 3.40 -6.46 -18.17
C ILE A 224 3.07 -7.95 -18.16
N VAL A 225 4.10 -8.79 -18.07
CA VAL A 225 3.98 -10.23 -17.91
C VAL A 225 4.42 -10.60 -16.51
N ASN A 226 3.57 -11.36 -15.82
CA ASN A 226 3.90 -12.02 -14.58
C ASN A 226 4.11 -13.50 -14.90
N TYR A 227 5.24 -14.07 -14.48
CA TYR A 227 5.48 -15.51 -14.59
C TYR A 227 5.15 -16.17 -13.26
N GLU A 228 4.18 -17.08 -13.29
CA GLU A 228 3.75 -17.86 -12.14
C GLU A 228 3.63 -19.31 -12.58
N GLU A 229 4.68 -20.09 -12.39
CA GLU A 229 4.68 -21.53 -12.69
C GLU A 229 4.09 -22.32 -11.51
N LYS A 230 2.77 -22.12 -11.32
CA LYS A 230 1.94 -22.85 -10.36
C LYS A 230 1.84 -24.33 -10.72
N ASP A 231 1.56 -25.15 -9.71
CA ASP A 231 1.15 -26.53 -9.92
C ASP A 231 -0.08 -26.60 -10.82
N ARG A 232 -0.04 -27.49 -11.83
CA ARG A 232 -1.06 -27.59 -12.88
C ARG A 232 -2.43 -28.09 -12.39
N VAL A 233 -2.56 -28.43 -11.11
CA VAL A 233 -3.75 -29.03 -10.52
C VAL A 233 -3.98 -28.37 -9.15
N ASP A 234 -5.11 -27.68 -9.00
CA ASP A 234 -5.57 -27.20 -7.70
C ASP A 234 -5.79 -28.37 -6.73
N THR A 235 -5.51 -28.17 -5.44
CA THR A 235 -5.87 -29.15 -4.41
C THR A 235 -7.40 -29.32 -4.33
N LEU A 236 -7.86 -30.50 -3.87
CA LEU A 236 -9.30 -30.73 -3.66
C LEU A 236 -9.91 -29.69 -2.72
N ALA A 237 -9.18 -29.25 -1.69
CA ALA A 237 -9.62 -28.18 -0.79
C ALA A 237 -9.85 -26.85 -1.53
N GLN A 238 -8.91 -26.42 -2.38
CA GLN A 238 -9.05 -25.20 -3.19
C GLN A 238 -10.22 -25.31 -4.19
N LEU A 239 -10.45 -26.49 -4.78
CA LEU A 239 -11.59 -26.74 -5.66
C LEU A 239 -12.92 -26.64 -4.89
N CYS A 240 -13.02 -27.28 -3.72
CA CYS A 240 -14.20 -27.19 -2.86
C CYS A 240 -14.48 -25.74 -2.43
N ILE A 241 -13.46 -25.02 -1.95
CA ILE A 241 -13.56 -23.60 -1.57
C ILE A 241 -14.04 -22.75 -2.75
N ARG A 242 -13.57 -23.02 -3.98
CA ARG A 242 -14.01 -22.32 -5.20
C ARG A 242 -15.49 -22.59 -5.53
N VAL A 243 -15.97 -23.82 -5.33
CA VAL A 243 -17.39 -24.18 -5.53
C VAL A 243 -18.27 -23.51 -4.47
N VAL A 244 -17.91 -23.60 -3.18
CA VAL A 244 -18.61 -22.94 -2.07
C VAL A 244 -18.66 -21.42 -2.28
N THR A 245 -17.53 -20.81 -2.65
CA THR A 245 -17.44 -19.37 -2.99
C THR A 245 -18.40 -18.96 -4.11
N LYS A 246 -18.53 -19.80 -5.15
CA LYS A 246 -19.39 -19.52 -6.31
C LYS A 246 -20.87 -19.53 -5.90
N HIS A 247 -21.26 -20.52 -5.09
CA HIS A 247 -22.63 -20.79 -4.66
C HIS A 247 -22.93 -20.30 -3.23
N ILE A 248 -22.19 -19.30 -2.73
CA ILE A 248 -22.25 -18.87 -1.32
C ILE A 248 -23.62 -18.35 -0.87
N GLU A 249 -24.45 -17.87 -1.81
CA GLU A 249 -25.83 -17.42 -1.54
C GLU A 249 -26.80 -18.59 -1.33
N ASP A 250 -26.44 -19.78 -1.81
CA ASP A 250 -27.18 -21.04 -1.63
C ASP A 250 -26.71 -21.81 -0.37
N VAL A 251 -25.72 -21.29 0.37
CA VAL A 251 -25.13 -21.94 1.56
C VAL A 251 -25.83 -21.43 2.82
N GLU A 252 -26.58 -22.30 3.49
CA GLU A 252 -27.24 -21.96 4.76
C GLU A 252 -26.27 -21.95 5.96
N ALA A 253 -25.27 -22.83 5.95
CA ALA A 253 -24.24 -22.94 6.97
C ALA A 253 -22.95 -23.55 6.39
N LEU A 254 -21.79 -23.10 6.87
CA LEU A 254 -20.50 -23.69 6.51
C LEU A 254 -20.28 -25.06 7.18
N GLY A 255 -20.80 -25.27 8.39
CA GLY A 255 -20.58 -26.49 9.18
C GLY A 255 -19.14 -26.58 9.72
N ASP A 256 -18.67 -27.80 9.96
CA ASP A 256 -17.35 -28.09 10.56
C ASP A 256 -16.19 -27.83 9.58
N ILE A 257 -15.89 -26.55 9.32
CA ILE A 257 -14.77 -26.09 8.50
C ILE A 257 -13.63 -25.60 9.40
N SER A 258 -12.39 -25.94 9.06
CA SER A 258 -11.21 -25.41 9.77
C SER A 258 -11.10 -23.89 9.64
N SER A 259 -10.64 -23.22 10.69
CA SER A 259 -10.46 -21.76 10.72
C SER A 259 -9.65 -21.21 9.55
N HIS A 260 -8.62 -21.95 9.09
CA HIS A 260 -7.84 -21.62 7.90
C HIS A 260 -8.68 -21.57 6.61
N ASN A 261 -9.61 -22.53 6.43
CA ASN A 261 -10.48 -22.56 5.26
C ASN A 261 -11.59 -21.50 5.34
N VAL A 262 -12.12 -21.21 6.55
CA VAL A 262 -13.06 -20.10 6.78
C VAL A 262 -12.41 -18.75 6.45
N ASP A 263 -11.19 -18.52 6.91
CA ASP A 263 -10.36 -17.36 6.55
C ASP A 263 -10.11 -17.26 5.04
N MET A 264 -9.80 -18.37 4.37
CA MET A 264 -9.64 -18.39 2.92
C MET A 264 -10.94 -18.05 2.17
N ILE A 265 -12.10 -18.55 2.63
CA ILE A 265 -13.41 -18.18 2.07
C ILE A 265 -13.67 -16.67 2.29
N SER A 266 -13.39 -16.12 3.48
CA SER A 266 -13.50 -14.68 3.78
C SER A 266 -12.64 -13.83 2.82
N LYS A 267 -11.38 -14.22 2.57
CA LYS A 267 -10.47 -13.56 1.62
C LYS A 267 -11.01 -13.57 0.19
N ILE A 268 -11.57 -14.69 -0.27
CA ILE A 268 -12.12 -14.79 -1.63
C ILE A 268 -13.45 -14.03 -1.75
N MET A 269 -14.29 -14.03 -0.71
CA MET A 269 -15.49 -13.19 -0.63
C MET A 269 -15.17 -11.70 -0.76
N ALA A 270 -14.15 -11.23 -0.03
CA ALA A 270 -13.68 -9.86 -0.10
C ALA A 270 -13.12 -9.50 -1.48
N LYS A 271 -12.28 -10.38 -2.07
CA LYS A 271 -11.76 -10.19 -3.44
C LYS A 271 -12.86 -10.07 -4.49
N ASN A 272 -13.99 -10.76 -4.29
CA ASN A 272 -15.16 -10.69 -5.15
C ASN A 272 -16.17 -9.60 -4.74
N ARG A 273 -15.93 -8.86 -3.65
CA ARG A 273 -16.83 -7.84 -3.05
C ARG A 273 -18.25 -8.36 -2.74
N ARG A 274 -18.38 -9.62 -2.31
CA ARG A 274 -19.67 -10.28 -2.04
C ARG A 274 -20.04 -10.38 -0.55
N LEU A 275 -19.27 -9.79 0.36
CA LEU A 275 -19.55 -9.87 1.80
C LEU A 275 -20.71 -8.95 2.19
N THR A 276 -21.94 -9.44 2.07
CA THR A 276 -23.17 -8.77 2.54
C THR A 276 -23.49 -9.14 3.98
N SER A 277 -24.38 -8.41 4.66
CA SER A 277 -24.82 -8.77 6.02
C SER A 277 -25.43 -10.18 6.13
N SER A 278 -26.04 -10.72 5.07
CA SER A 278 -26.60 -12.08 5.04
C SER A 278 -25.56 -13.16 4.78
N ILE A 279 -24.43 -12.82 4.15
CA ILE A 279 -23.31 -13.74 3.93
C ILE A 279 -22.36 -13.69 5.13
N ALA A 280 -22.25 -12.53 5.80
CA ALA A 280 -21.45 -12.35 7.00
C ALA A 280 -21.91 -13.27 8.16
N THR A 281 -23.20 -13.57 8.26
CA THR A 281 -23.73 -14.51 9.27
C THR A 281 -23.21 -15.94 9.12
N LEU A 282 -22.73 -16.34 7.95
CA LEU A 282 -22.07 -17.65 7.75
C LEU A 282 -20.72 -17.76 8.48
N PHE A 283 -20.13 -16.62 8.88
CA PHE A 283 -18.88 -16.54 9.63
C PHE A 283 -19.12 -16.30 11.14
N TYR A 284 -20.39 -16.30 11.59
CA TYR A 284 -20.72 -16.03 12.99
C TYR A 284 -21.03 -17.33 13.75
N ASP A 285 -20.27 -17.58 14.81
CA ASP A 285 -20.47 -18.68 15.76
C ASP A 285 -20.14 -18.17 17.18
N VAL A 286 -20.86 -18.68 18.17
CA VAL A 286 -20.64 -18.40 19.60
C VAL A 286 -19.28 -18.93 20.07
N ASN A 287 -18.74 -19.96 19.42
CA ASN A 287 -17.44 -20.56 19.71
C ASN A 287 -16.26 -19.79 19.08
N ASN A 288 -16.51 -18.81 18.20
CA ASN A 288 -15.43 -18.06 17.56
C ASN A 288 -14.66 -17.22 18.60
N THR A 289 -13.37 -17.49 18.70
CA THR A 289 -12.40 -16.65 19.42
C THR A 289 -11.75 -15.60 18.52
N THR A 290 -11.62 -15.89 17.22
CA THR A 290 -11.05 -14.98 16.23
C THR A 290 -11.97 -14.82 15.02
N LEU A 291 -12.07 -13.59 14.49
CA LEU A 291 -12.82 -13.30 13.26
C LEU A 291 -12.07 -12.26 12.42
N ALA A 292 -11.88 -12.56 11.13
CA ALA A 292 -11.25 -11.68 10.14
C ALA A 292 -12.14 -11.53 8.90
N LEU A 293 -12.57 -10.30 8.59
CA LEU A 293 -13.38 -9.98 7.41
C LEU A 293 -12.68 -8.91 6.56
N TYR A 294 -12.34 -9.26 5.32
CA TYR A 294 -11.39 -8.50 4.49
C TYR A 294 -12.01 -7.44 3.56
N ASP A 295 -13.33 -7.33 3.48
CA ASP A 295 -14.04 -6.21 2.83
C ASP A 295 -15.42 -6.03 3.46
N CYS A 296 -15.51 -5.10 4.42
CA CYS A 296 -16.73 -4.76 5.13
C CYS A 296 -17.49 -3.59 4.50
N THR A 297 -17.17 -3.17 3.27
CA THR A 297 -17.79 -2.00 2.60
C THR A 297 -19.32 -2.11 2.50
N SER A 298 -19.82 -3.35 2.39
CA SER A 298 -21.25 -3.66 2.29
C SER A 298 -21.93 -3.99 3.62
N LEU A 299 -21.20 -4.08 4.74
CA LEU A 299 -21.78 -4.28 6.07
C LEU A 299 -22.35 -2.96 6.60
N LEU A 300 -23.63 -2.98 6.96
CA LEU A 300 -24.31 -1.86 7.63
C LEU A 300 -24.06 -1.90 9.15
N PRO A 301 -24.26 -0.77 9.88
CA PRO A 301 -24.15 -0.72 11.34
C PRO A 301 -24.86 -1.88 12.06
N ASP A 302 -26.09 -2.19 11.67
CA ASP A 302 -26.87 -3.28 12.30
C ASP A 302 -26.23 -4.65 12.08
N GLY A 303 -25.58 -4.88 10.94
CA GLY A 303 -24.80 -6.09 10.66
C GLY A 303 -23.52 -6.19 11.51
N LEU A 304 -22.89 -5.06 11.82
CA LEU A 304 -21.73 -4.97 12.72
C LEU A 304 -22.14 -5.11 14.20
N CYS A 305 -23.34 -4.66 14.58
CA CYS A 305 -23.93 -4.98 15.88
C CYS A 305 -24.25 -6.47 15.99
N THR A 306 -24.88 -7.04 14.95
CA THR A 306 -25.23 -8.47 14.85
C THR A 306 -24.00 -9.37 14.98
N LEU A 307 -22.87 -9.00 14.37
CA LEU A 307 -21.56 -9.65 14.56
C LEU A 307 -21.23 -9.79 16.06
N ALA A 308 -21.27 -8.67 16.79
CA ALA A 308 -20.96 -8.69 18.22
C ALA A 308 -21.98 -9.47 19.07
N SER A 309 -23.26 -9.48 18.69
CA SER A 309 -24.29 -10.28 19.36
C SER A 309 -24.12 -11.79 19.14
N LEU A 310 -23.70 -12.21 17.95
CA LEU A 310 -23.59 -13.62 17.56
C LEU A 310 -22.18 -14.21 17.78
N ASN A 311 -21.20 -13.37 18.10
CA ASN A 311 -19.84 -13.78 18.46
C ASN A 311 -19.39 -13.27 19.86
N PRO A 312 -20.12 -13.59 20.95
CA PRO A 312 -19.85 -13.03 22.29
C PRO A 312 -18.48 -13.41 22.90
N ASN A 313 -17.84 -14.47 22.40
CA ASN A 313 -16.57 -14.98 22.92
C ASN A 313 -15.33 -14.51 22.16
N LEU A 314 -15.45 -13.58 21.20
CA LEU A 314 -14.29 -13.07 20.46
C LEU A 314 -13.25 -12.45 21.41
N THR A 315 -12.02 -12.90 21.25
CA THR A 315 -10.81 -12.28 21.81
C THR A 315 -10.12 -11.43 20.75
N SER A 316 -10.25 -11.77 19.46
CA SER A 316 -9.66 -11.02 18.34
C SER A 316 -10.64 -10.75 17.21
N LEU A 317 -10.74 -9.48 16.83
CA LEU A 317 -11.56 -9.00 15.73
C LEU A 317 -10.74 -8.14 14.77
N ARG A 318 -10.65 -8.57 13.52
CA ARG A 318 -10.12 -7.78 12.40
C ARG A 318 -11.20 -7.52 11.37
N LEU A 319 -11.44 -6.26 11.04
CA LEU A 319 -12.36 -5.87 9.96
C LEU A 319 -11.72 -4.83 9.05
N ASP A 320 -11.59 -5.18 7.78
CA ASP A 320 -11.02 -4.30 6.76
C ASP A 320 -12.14 -3.55 5.99
N TYR A 321 -11.89 -2.30 5.62
CA TYR A 321 -12.83 -1.40 4.91
C TYR A 321 -14.16 -1.13 5.65
N VAL A 322 -14.10 -0.88 6.96
CA VAL A 322 -15.28 -0.61 7.83
C VAL A 322 -15.85 0.82 7.74
N GLY A 323 -15.86 1.41 6.55
CA GLY A 323 -16.25 2.82 6.35
C GLY A 323 -17.67 3.20 6.78
N ARG A 324 -18.55 2.22 6.99
CA ARG A 324 -19.93 2.41 7.46
C ARG A 324 -20.13 2.22 8.97
N MET A 325 -19.08 1.85 9.71
CA MET A 325 -19.13 1.73 11.17
C MET A 325 -19.36 3.10 11.83
N ASN A 326 -20.21 3.17 12.86
CA ASN A 326 -20.54 4.42 13.57
C ASN A 326 -20.45 4.26 15.10
N ASP A 327 -20.57 5.37 15.81
CA ASP A 327 -20.45 5.43 17.28
C ASP A 327 -21.37 4.43 18.01
N ALA A 328 -22.55 4.14 17.46
CA ALA A 328 -23.50 3.20 18.05
C ALA A 328 -23.02 1.73 17.95
N VAL A 329 -22.34 1.36 16.86
CA VAL A 329 -21.69 0.04 16.72
C VAL A 329 -20.62 -0.14 17.80
N LEU A 330 -19.75 0.86 17.96
CA LEU A 330 -18.66 0.78 18.94
C LEU A 330 -19.19 0.77 20.39
N ALA A 331 -20.25 1.53 20.67
CA ALA A 331 -20.96 1.47 21.95
C ALA A 331 -21.60 0.08 22.18
N HIS A 332 -22.20 -0.53 21.16
CA HIS A 332 -22.78 -1.88 21.22
C HIS A 332 -21.71 -2.96 21.47
N TRP A 333 -20.56 -2.87 20.79
CA TRP A 333 -19.43 -3.78 21.00
C TRP A 333 -18.92 -3.72 22.44
N SER A 334 -18.90 -2.53 23.07
CA SER A 334 -18.41 -2.37 24.45
C SER A 334 -19.19 -3.16 25.50
N THR A 335 -20.45 -3.54 25.22
CA THR A 335 -21.29 -4.34 26.13
C THR A 335 -21.38 -5.82 25.77
N HIS A 336 -21.12 -6.18 24.51
CA HIS A 336 -21.25 -7.55 24.00
C HIS A 336 -19.92 -8.31 23.91
N LEU A 337 -18.85 -7.67 23.43
CA LEU A 337 -17.54 -8.29 23.20
C LEU A 337 -16.69 -8.28 24.49
N LYS A 338 -17.13 -9.03 25.51
CA LYS A 338 -16.56 -9.00 26.87
C LYS A 338 -15.17 -9.65 26.99
N SER A 339 -14.79 -10.48 26.03
CA SER A 339 -13.52 -11.19 25.98
C SER A 339 -12.48 -10.53 25.07
N LEU A 340 -12.83 -9.43 24.40
CA LEU A 340 -12.01 -8.79 23.38
C LEU A 340 -10.72 -8.20 23.97
N THR A 341 -9.58 -8.60 23.40
CA THR A 341 -8.25 -8.05 23.72
C THR A 341 -7.50 -7.56 22.48
N HIS A 342 -7.93 -7.95 21.28
CA HIS A 342 -7.31 -7.58 20.01
C HIS A 342 -8.34 -6.92 19.07
N VAL A 343 -8.04 -5.71 18.59
CA VAL A 343 -8.87 -4.97 17.62
C VAL A 343 -7.98 -4.48 16.47
N ASP A 344 -8.36 -4.79 15.22
CA ASP A 344 -7.69 -4.32 13.99
C ASP A 344 -8.75 -3.80 13.00
N LEU A 345 -8.72 -2.50 12.69
CA LEU A 345 -9.79 -1.83 11.92
C LEU A 345 -9.21 -0.91 10.85
N LEU A 346 -9.46 -1.22 9.58
CA LEU A 346 -9.12 -0.36 8.44
C LEU A 346 -10.32 0.47 7.99
N GLY A 347 -10.15 1.79 7.98
CA GLY A 347 -11.12 2.78 7.53
C GLY A 347 -12.36 3.00 8.43
N PRO A 348 -12.29 3.06 9.77
CA PRO A 348 -13.44 3.41 10.61
C PRO A 348 -13.72 4.93 10.61
N PHE A 349 -13.76 5.57 9.44
CA PHE A 349 -13.75 7.03 9.25
C PHE A 349 -14.83 7.81 10.00
N ASN A 350 -15.96 7.17 10.30
CA ASN A 350 -17.14 7.79 10.88
C ASN A 350 -17.15 7.80 12.42
N ILE A 351 -16.30 7.02 13.09
CA ILE A 351 -16.20 6.97 14.56
C ILE A 351 -15.66 8.29 15.10
N LYS A 352 -16.29 8.85 16.13
CA LYS A 352 -15.83 10.06 16.82
C LYS A 352 -14.92 9.75 18.01
N SER A 353 -14.07 10.71 18.40
CA SER A 353 -13.18 10.60 19.55
C SER A 353 -13.89 10.18 20.84
N SER A 354 -15.05 10.78 21.11
CA SER A 354 -15.86 10.46 22.28
C SER A 354 -16.36 9.00 22.28
N ALA A 355 -16.57 8.38 21.12
CA ALA A 355 -16.92 6.97 21.02
C ALA A 355 -15.71 6.06 21.31
N TRP A 356 -14.53 6.37 20.78
CA TRP A 356 -13.27 5.67 21.10
C TRP A 356 -12.95 5.71 22.60
N ILE A 357 -13.00 6.90 23.19
CA ILE A 357 -12.78 7.12 24.63
C ILE A 357 -13.78 6.32 25.47
N ASN A 358 -15.07 6.35 25.11
CA ASN A 358 -16.10 5.57 25.80
C ASN A 358 -15.91 4.06 25.63
N PHE A 359 -15.44 3.60 24.47
CA PHE A 359 -15.12 2.20 24.22
C PHE A 359 -13.99 1.73 25.13
N PHE A 360 -12.82 2.39 25.14
CA PHE A 360 -11.70 2.02 26.01
C PHE A 360 -12.07 2.04 27.50
N ARG A 361 -12.85 3.03 27.94
CA ARG A 361 -13.36 3.09 29.33
C ARG A 361 -14.31 1.95 29.70
N LYS A 362 -15.08 1.42 28.73
CA LYS A 362 -16.07 0.35 28.94
C LYS A 362 -15.57 -1.06 28.60
N MET A 363 -14.42 -1.20 27.95
CA MET A 363 -13.79 -2.49 27.68
C MET A 363 -13.62 -3.29 28.98
N HIS A 364 -14.12 -4.53 28.97
CA HIS A 364 -14.11 -5.40 30.15
C HIS A 364 -12.70 -5.89 30.49
N ARG A 365 -11.89 -6.17 29.46
CA ARG A 365 -10.46 -6.49 29.55
C ARG A 365 -9.63 -5.34 28.96
N PRO A 366 -8.41 -5.09 29.44
CA PRO A 366 -7.50 -4.15 28.78
C PRO A 366 -7.03 -4.76 27.44
N LEU A 367 -6.67 -3.93 26.47
CA LEU A 367 -6.27 -4.42 25.15
C LEU A 367 -4.81 -4.90 25.15
N GLU A 368 -4.57 -5.98 24.43
CA GLU A 368 -3.25 -6.53 24.12
C GLU A 368 -2.80 -6.09 22.72
N LYS A 369 -3.75 -5.89 21.79
CA LYS A 369 -3.48 -5.30 20.47
C LYS A 369 -4.53 -4.27 20.09
N PHE A 370 -4.06 -3.10 19.64
CA PHE A 370 -4.90 -2.08 19.06
C PHE A 370 -4.28 -1.59 17.75
N ALA A 371 -4.97 -1.86 16.65
CA ALA A 371 -4.60 -1.43 15.33
C ALA A 371 -5.76 -0.66 14.71
N VAL A 372 -5.49 0.55 14.26
CA VAL A 372 -6.41 1.34 13.45
C VAL A 372 -5.64 1.92 12.26
N THR A 373 -6.27 1.88 11.09
CA THR A 373 -5.71 2.44 9.87
C THR A 373 -6.74 3.34 9.20
N GLN A 374 -6.33 4.49 8.69
CA GLN A 374 -7.23 5.48 8.06
C GLN A 374 -8.38 5.94 8.98
N SER A 375 -8.05 6.41 10.20
CA SER A 375 -9.02 6.93 11.16
C SER A 375 -8.75 8.40 11.51
N PRO A 376 -9.18 9.37 10.67
CA PRO A 376 -8.86 10.78 10.84
C PRO A 376 -9.45 11.42 12.10
N ARG A 377 -10.42 10.76 12.74
CA ARG A 377 -11.09 11.17 13.99
C ARG A 377 -10.56 10.45 15.24
N PHE A 378 -9.49 9.67 15.11
CA PHE A 378 -8.74 9.20 16.26
C PHE A 378 -7.72 10.30 16.61
N ASP A 379 -7.76 10.80 17.83
CA ASP A 379 -6.93 11.92 18.30
C ASP A 379 -6.10 11.56 19.54
N LEU A 380 -5.29 12.51 20.01
CA LEU A 380 -4.43 12.34 21.18
C LEU A 380 -5.21 11.91 22.43
N THR A 381 -6.42 12.44 22.64
CA THR A 381 -7.25 12.09 23.80
C THR A 381 -7.82 10.66 23.73
N CYS A 382 -7.96 10.12 22.52
CA CYS A 382 -8.26 8.70 22.31
C CYS A 382 -7.08 7.81 22.70
N LEU A 383 -5.86 8.21 22.34
CA LEU A 383 -4.63 7.52 22.72
C LEU A 383 -4.41 7.57 24.24
N GLU A 384 -4.58 8.72 24.90
CA GLU A 384 -4.52 8.85 26.36
C GLU A 384 -5.52 7.93 27.06
N ALA A 385 -6.75 7.83 26.55
CA ALA A 385 -7.77 6.91 27.07
C ALA A 385 -7.41 5.43 26.87
N LEU A 386 -6.69 5.09 25.79
CA LEU A 386 -6.14 3.74 25.56
C LEU A 386 -4.99 3.44 26.52
N VAL A 387 -4.04 4.38 26.69
CA VAL A 387 -2.91 4.28 27.64
C VAL A 387 -3.43 4.07 29.06
N ALA A 388 -4.37 4.91 29.52
CA ALA A 388 -4.97 4.82 30.84
C ALA A 388 -5.66 3.46 31.13
N ARG A 389 -6.05 2.72 30.09
CA ARG A 389 -6.64 1.38 30.21
C ARG A 389 -5.65 0.23 30.02
N SER A 390 -4.65 0.41 29.15
CA SER A 390 -3.88 -0.71 28.55
C SER A 390 -2.35 -0.52 28.59
N ALA A 391 -1.82 0.49 29.29
CA ALA A 391 -0.38 0.76 29.42
C ALA A 391 0.47 -0.49 29.75
N THR A 392 -0.04 -1.36 30.62
CA THR A 392 0.66 -2.56 31.11
C THR A 392 0.29 -3.86 30.39
N SER A 393 -0.57 -3.81 29.37
CA SER A 393 -1.05 -4.97 28.60
C SER A 393 -0.78 -4.90 27.11
N LEU A 394 -0.70 -3.70 26.52
CA LEU A 394 -0.60 -3.52 25.08
C LEU A 394 0.77 -4.01 24.56
N VAL A 395 0.74 -4.92 23.60
CA VAL A 395 1.89 -5.57 22.96
C VAL A 395 2.07 -5.09 21.51
N GLU A 396 0.96 -4.72 20.85
CA GLU A 396 0.95 -4.18 19.48
C GLU A 396 0.09 -2.92 19.39
N LEU A 397 0.70 -1.84 18.89
CA LEU A 397 0.03 -0.58 18.56
C LEU A 397 0.28 -0.28 17.07
N ARG A 398 -0.78 -0.14 16.28
CA ARG A 398 -0.68 0.36 14.89
C ARG A 398 -1.60 1.55 14.68
N LEU A 399 -1.01 2.68 14.32
CA LEU A 399 -1.68 3.96 14.03
C LEU A 399 -1.28 4.40 12.61
N GLY A 400 -1.70 3.63 11.60
CA GLY A 400 -1.36 3.90 10.20
C GLY A 400 -2.34 4.90 9.56
N GLU A 401 -1.86 5.85 8.77
CA GLU A 401 -2.70 6.85 8.09
C GLU A 401 -3.63 7.60 9.08
N VAL A 402 -3.12 7.91 10.28
CA VAL A 402 -3.82 8.69 11.31
C VAL A 402 -3.38 10.16 11.18
N GLY A 403 -4.20 10.97 10.51
CA GLY A 403 -3.82 12.33 10.13
C GLY A 403 -3.44 13.28 11.28
N GLN A 404 -3.97 13.07 12.49
CA GLN A 404 -3.68 13.92 13.66
C GLN A 404 -2.41 13.52 14.44
N LEU A 405 -1.72 12.46 14.02
CA LEU A 405 -0.49 11.97 14.67
C LEU A 405 0.64 12.98 14.50
N CYS A 406 1.34 13.27 15.60
CA CYS A 406 2.49 14.19 15.68
C CYS A 406 3.32 13.89 16.95
N ASP A 407 4.45 14.58 17.15
CA ASP A 407 5.38 14.32 18.26
C ASP A 407 4.73 14.30 19.66
N ALA A 408 3.67 15.10 19.90
CA ALA A 408 2.93 15.09 21.17
C ALA A 408 2.26 13.75 21.52
N TRP A 409 2.20 12.79 20.58
CA TRP A 409 1.69 11.44 20.80
C TRP A 409 2.76 10.49 21.35
N LEU A 410 4.03 10.83 21.21
CA LEU A 410 5.14 9.94 21.53
C LEU A 410 5.28 9.74 23.04
N ASP A 411 5.07 10.78 23.85
CA ASP A 411 5.02 10.71 25.32
C ASP A 411 3.96 9.70 25.85
N PRO A 412 2.68 9.77 25.42
CA PRO A 412 1.71 8.71 25.73
C PRO A 412 2.11 7.31 25.22
N ILE A 413 2.74 7.19 24.04
CA ILE A 413 3.18 5.88 23.51
C ILE A 413 4.32 5.30 24.37
N ALA A 414 5.24 6.14 24.86
CA ALA A 414 6.33 5.74 25.74
C ALA A 414 5.84 5.10 27.05
N CYS A 415 4.59 5.35 27.45
CA CYS A 415 3.96 4.75 28.62
C CYS A 415 3.59 3.27 28.46
N PHE A 416 3.62 2.69 27.24
CA PHE A 416 3.31 1.26 27.04
C PHE A 416 4.50 0.35 27.42
N THR A 417 4.42 -0.27 28.60
CA THR A 417 5.55 -1.04 29.17
C THR A 417 5.79 -2.39 28.50
N ARG A 418 4.81 -2.93 27.75
CA ARG A 418 4.88 -4.23 27.07
C ARG A 418 4.90 -4.16 25.54
N LEU A 419 5.03 -2.97 24.97
CA LEU A 419 4.96 -2.76 23.53
C LEU A 419 6.14 -3.43 22.81
N THR A 420 5.84 -4.26 21.81
CA THR A 420 6.83 -4.98 20.99
C THR A 420 6.67 -4.75 19.49
N ARG A 421 5.53 -4.22 19.06
CA ARG A 421 5.18 -3.94 17.67
C ARG A 421 4.58 -2.55 17.59
N LEU A 422 5.22 -1.65 16.84
CA LEU A 422 4.80 -0.25 16.69
C LEU A 422 4.73 0.12 15.20
N ASN A 423 3.61 0.70 14.78
CA ASN A 423 3.47 1.34 13.48
C ASN A 423 2.88 2.75 13.68
N LEU A 424 3.56 3.76 13.15
CA LEU A 424 3.16 5.18 13.15
C LEU A 424 3.14 5.76 11.73
N ALA A 425 2.89 4.90 10.73
CA ALA A 425 3.15 5.20 9.33
C ALA A 425 2.16 6.20 8.70
N TYR A 426 2.66 7.03 7.78
CA TYR A 426 1.92 7.98 6.94
C TYR A 426 0.95 8.92 7.71
N PRO A 427 1.41 9.68 8.72
CA PRO A 427 0.62 10.77 9.30
C PRO A 427 0.42 11.93 8.30
N ALA A 428 -0.39 12.93 8.66
CA ALA A 428 -0.45 14.18 7.86
C ALA A 428 0.67 15.18 8.21
N THR A 429 1.23 15.08 9.42
CA THR A 429 2.38 15.84 9.90
C THR A 429 3.49 14.85 10.24
N SER A 430 4.72 15.10 9.75
CA SER A 430 5.86 14.25 10.08
C SER A 430 6.12 14.19 11.59
N LEU A 431 6.72 13.09 12.04
CA LEU A 431 7.45 13.08 13.31
C LEU A 431 8.85 13.66 13.10
N SER A 432 9.46 14.17 14.16
CA SER A 432 10.87 14.58 14.17
C SER A 432 11.81 13.41 14.49
N ASP A 433 13.08 13.53 14.09
CA ASP A 433 14.13 12.62 14.53
C ASP A 433 14.25 12.65 16.06
N GLU A 434 14.28 13.84 16.68
CA GLU A 434 14.40 14.02 18.14
C GLU A 434 13.29 13.32 18.92
N GLY A 435 12.03 13.48 18.50
CA GLY A 435 10.89 12.82 19.14
C GLY A 435 10.97 11.29 19.02
N LEU A 436 11.35 10.78 17.85
CA LEU A 436 11.54 9.33 17.65
C LEU A 436 12.69 8.78 18.51
N ILE A 437 13.79 9.52 18.65
CA ILE A 437 14.93 9.12 19.51
C ILE A 437 14.50 9.05 20.97
N GLU A 438 13.79 10.05 21.48
CA GLU A 438 13.27 10.05 22.85
C GLU A 438 12.32 8.87 23.10
N LEU A 439 11.38 8.62 22.19
CA LEU A 439 10.49 7.46 22.27
C LEU A 439 11.28 6.14 22.27
N LEU A 440 12.19 5.96 21.31
CA LEU A 440 12.98 4.74 21.17
C LEU A 440 13.88 4.51 22.39
N SER A 441 14.37 5.56 23.05
CA SER A 441 15.12 5.43 24.30
C SER A 441 14.31 4.76 25.43
N SER A 442 12.99 4.94 25.44
CA SER A 442 12.07 4.35 26.43
C SER A 442 11.57 2.94 26.03
N ILE A 443 11.21 2.74 24.77
CA ILE A 443 10.53 1.50 24.31
C ILE A 443 11.37 0.58 23.41
N GLY A 444 12.45 1.08 22.80
CA GLY A 444 13.20 0.38 21.75
C GLY A 444 13.72 -0.99 22.15
N GLU A 445 14.17 -1.17 23.39
CA GLU A 445 14.76 -2.42 23.90
C GLU A 445 13.77 -3.60 23.88
N ARG A 446 12.47 -3.33 23.73
CA ARG A 446 11.38 -4.30 23.66
C ARG A 446 10.78 -4.43 22.25
N LEU A 447 11.09 -3.51 21.34
CA LEU A 447 10.57 -3.52 19.99
C LEU A 447 11.20 -4.63 19.15
N THR A 448 10.32 -5.33 18.42
CA THR A 448 10.63 -6.40 17.47
C THR A 448 10.17 -6.04 16.06
N HIS A 449 9.15 -5.19 15.93
CA HIS A 449 8.65 -4.70 14.65
C HIS A 449 8.43 -3.19 14.77
N LEU A 450 9.03 -2.41 13.88
CA LEU A 450 8.89 -0.95 13.80
C LEU A 450 8.52 -0.55 12.37
N ASP A 451 7.44 0.21 12.21
CA ASP A 451 7.05 0.84 10.94
C ASP A 451 6.93 2.36 11.15
N ILE A 452 7.91 3.07 10.60
CA ILE A 452 8.03 4.53 10.54
C ILE A 452 8.02 4.98 9.08
N SER A 453 7.18 4.39 8.24
CA SER A 453 7.05 4.80 6.84
C SER A 453 6.36 6.15 6.68
N GLY A 454 6.76 6.96 5.70
CA GLY A 454 6.01 8.14 5.25
C GLY A 454 6.16 9.39 6.12
N HIS A 455 7.31 9.58 6.75
CA HIS A 455 7.67 10.80 7.46
C HIS A 455 8.67 11.62 6.63
N ASP A 456 8.30 12.85 6.25
CA ASP A 456 9.14 13.72 5.42
C ASP A 456 10.31 14.38 6.19
N GLU A 457 10.27 14.38 7.53
CA GLU A 457 11.27 15.01 8.41
C GLU A 457 12.16 14.00 9.16
N VAL A 458 11.99 12.70 8.93
CA VAL A 458 12.81 11.64 9.55
C VAL A 458 13.99 11.28 8.64
N GLY A 459 15.21 11.39 9.19
CA GLY A 459 16.47 11.23 8.50
C GLY A 459 17.39 10.18 9.13
N ASP A 460 18.67 10.23 8.74
CA ASP A 460 19.68 9.28 9.20
C ASP A 460 19.89 9.33 10.73
N LEU A 461 19.60 10.47 11.37
CA LEU A 461 19.80 10.65 12.82
C LEU A 461 18.89 9.73 13.66
N ALA A 462 17.62 9.52 13.25
CA ALA A 462 16.74 8.55 13.89
C ALA A 462 17.25 7.10 13.77
N PHE A 463 17.98 6.77 12.70
CA PHE A 463 18.60 5.45 12.53
C PHE A 463 19.84 5.31 13.41
N GLU A 464 20.78 6.25 13.31
CA GLU A 464 22.05 6.23 14.04
C GLU A 464 21.88 6.34 15.56
N THR A 465 21.02 7.24 16.03
CA THR A 465 20.90 7.60 17.46
C THR A 465 19.58 7.17 18.10
N GLY A 466 18.57 6.78 17.31
CA GLY A 466 17.32 6.21 17.81
C GLY A 466 17.31 4.68 17.70
N ILE A 467 17.12 4.16 16.49
CA ILE A 467 16.94 2.73 16.23
C ILE A 467 18.20 1.95 16.64
N GLY A 468 19.39 2.42 16.24
CA GLY A 468 20.67 1.79 16.57
C GLY A 468 20.86 1.50 18.06
N PRO A 469 21.05 2.51 18.92
CA PRO A 469 21.37 2.29 20.32
C PRO A 469 20.25 1.59 21.11
N HIS A 470 18.99 1.68 20.67
CA HIS A 470 17.86 1.23 21.48
C HIS A 470 17.15 -0.04 20.99
N ALA A 471 17.04 -0.29 19.68
CA ALA A 471 16.19 -1.36 19.12
C ALA A 471 16.85 -2.76 19.14
N LYS A 472 17.36 -3.21 20.29
CA LYS A 472 18.19 -4.42 20.43
C LYS A 472 17.50 -5.76 20.15
N LYS A 473 16.19 -5.78 19.91
CA LYS A 473 15.39 -6.98 19.59
C LYS A 473 14.63 -6.88 18.27
N LEU A 474 14.99 -5.90 17.43
CA LEU A 474 14.31 -5.63 16.16
C LEU A 474 14.49 -6.80 15.17
N VAL A 475 13.41 -7.18 14.51
CA VAL A 475 13.35 -8.26 13.50
C VAL A 475 12.81 -7.71 12.18
N GLU A 476 11.85 -6.79 12.27
CA GLU A 476 11.21 -6.14 11.14
C GLU A 476 11.36 -4.61 11.25
N LEU A 477 11.90 -3.98 10.20
CA LEU A 477 11.98 -2.53 10.05
C LEU A 477 11.34 -2.10 8.72
N ARG A 478 10.28 -1.29 8.81
CA ARG A 478 9.70 -0.60 7.65
C ARG A 478 9.87 0.90 7.78
N ALA A 479 10.42 1.49 6.73
CA ALA A 479 10.80 2.89 6.64
C ALA A 479 10.68 3.33 5.17
N ARG A 480 9.50 3.07 4.58
CA ARG A 480 9.20 3.51 3.21
C ARG A 480 9.06 5.02 3.16
N ASP A 481 9.26 5.59 1.98
CA ASP A 481 8.99 7.01 1.73
C ASP A 481 9.76 8.00 2.65
N LEU A 482 10.81 7.55 3.35
CA LEU A 482 11.68 8.45 4.11
C LEU A 482 12.65 9.15 3.15
N VAL A 483 12.28 10.38 2.77
CA VAL A 483 12.96 11.14 1.71
C VAL A 483 14.30 11.75 2.13
N LEU A 484 14.58 11.84 3.43
CA LEU A 484 15.82 12.42 3.97
C LEU A 484 16.92 11.38 4.23
N LEU A 485 16.65 10.08 4.11
CA LEU A 485 17.68 9.05 4.29
C LEU A 485 18.74 9.13 3.20
N THR A 486 20.01 9.03 3.58
CA THR A 486 21.13 9.04 2.64
C THR A 486 21.80 7.66 2.52
N ASP A 487 22.40 7.39 1.36
CA ASP A 487 23.14 6.15 1.12
C ASP A 487 24.30 5.96 2.10
N GLU A 488 24.96 7.06 2.49
CA GLU A 488 26.05 7.08 3.47
C GLU A 488 25.55 6.82 4.89
N GLY A 489 24.49 7.51 5.33
CA GLY A 489 23.93 7.35 6.67
C GLY A 489 23.34 5.95 6.92
N ILE A 490 22.63 5.38 5.95
CA ILE A 490 22.14 4.00 6.06
C ILE A 490 23.27 2.97 5.94
N ALA A 491 24.31 3.22 5.13
CA ALA A 491 25.49 2.35 5.12
C ALA A 491 26.18 2.33 6.49
N LYS A 492 26.39 3.51 7.09
CA LYS A 492 26.97 3.69 8.42
C LYS A 492 26.11 3.05 9.53
N PHE A 493 24.79 3.16 9.45
CA PHE A 493 23.86 2.47 10.36
C PHE A 493 24.04 0.94 10.36
N PHE A 494 24.35 0.34 9.20
CA PHE A 494 24.69 -1.08 9.07
C PHE A 494 26.19 -1.40 9.28
N GLY A 495 26.99 -0.44 9.74
CA GLY A 495 28.40 -0.65 10.10
C GLY A 495 29.39 -0.53 8.94
N ALA A 496 29.07 0.18 7.85
CA ALA A 496 30.01 0.40 6.74
C ALA A 496 31.27 1.19 7.15
N ASP A 497 31.14 2.11 8.11
CA ASP A 497 32.27 2.82 8.75
C ASP A 497 32.95 1.98 9.85
N GLY A 498 32.85 0.65 9.75
CA GLY A 498 33.72 -0.27 10.46
C GLY A 498 35.20 -0.05 10.10
N PRO A 499 36.12 -0.64 10.87
CA PRO A 499 37.55 -0.33 10.77
C PRO A 499 38.09 -0.53 9.36
N SER A 500 38.78 0.49 8.84
CA SER A 500 39.60 0.32 7.65
C SER A 500 40.79 -0.62 7.95
N ASP A 501 41.43 -1.15 6.91
CA ASP A 501 42.60 -2.04 7.09
C ASP A 501 43.75 -1.36 7.86
N GLU A 502 43.86 -0.04 7.82
CA GLU A 502 44.86 0.77 8.55
C GLU A 502 44.53 0.98 10.05
N THR A 503 43.35 0.56 10.50
CA THR A 503 42.87 0.73 11.88
C THR A 503 43.44 -0.35 12.81
N SER A 504 43.79 -0.01 14.06
CA SER A 504 44.49 -0.92 14.98
C SER A 504 43.62 -2.10 15.45
N GLU A 505 44.24 -3.19 15.91
CA GLU A 505 43.50 -4.39 16.36
C GLU A 505 42.55 -4.11 17.53
N ASN A 506 42.93 -3.23 18.46
CA ASN A 506 42.06 -2.81 19.57
C ASN A 506 40.86 -1.96 19.10
N GLU A 507 41.10 -1.06 18.13
CA GLU A 507 40.01 -0.29 17.50
C GLU A 507 39.12 -1.19 16.64
N LYS A 508 39.65 -2.29 16.10
CA LYS A 508 38.85 -3.33 15.42
C LYS A 508 37.91 -4.04 16.38
N GLU A 509 38.37 -4.38 17.57
CA GLU A 509 37.55 -5.03 18.60
C GLU A 509 36.51 -4.06 19.23
N GLU A 510 36.90 -2.81 19.50
CA GLU A 510 35.96 -1.74 19.95
C GLU A 510 34.94 -1.34 18.88
N ALA A 511 35.34 -1.27 17.61
CA ALA A 511 34.42 -0.99 16.53
C ALA A 511 33.50 -2.19 16.29
N GLN A 512 33.98 -3.44 16.40
CA GLN A 512 33.13 -4.62 16.22
C GLN A 512 32.08 -4.77 17.34
N THR A 513 32.39 -4.31 18.56
CA THR A 513 31.40 -4.16 19.64
C THR A 513 30.47 -2.94 19.49
N ARG A 514 30.86 -1.92 18.71
CA ARG A 514 30.01 -0.77 18.33
C ARG A 514 29.19 -0.98 17.06
N ALA A 515 29.63 -1.83 16.12
CA ALA A 515 29.13 -1.90 14.74
C ALA A 515 27.80 -2.62 14.59
N MET A 516 27.50 -3.60 15.46
CA MET A 516 26.17 -4.22 15.50
C MET A 516 25.24 -3.37 16.37
N VAL A 517 24.93 -2.16 15.89
CA VAL A 517 24.04 -1.25 16.61
C VAL A 517 22.67 -1.91 16.75
N VAL A 518 22.13 -2.47 15.67
CA VAL A 518 20.92 -3.32 15.69
C VAL A 518 21.26 -4.81 15.54
N PRO A 519 20.41 -5.74 16.00
CA PRO A 519 20.51 -7.15 15.59
C PRO A 519 20.27 -7.32 14.07
N PRO A 520 20.76 -8.41 13.45
CA PRO A 520 20.45 -8.75 12.06
C PRO A 520 18.93 -8.84 11.80
N LEU A 521 18.46 -8.16 10.75
CA LEU A 521 17.03 -7.99 10.47
C LEU A 521 16.52 -9.05 9.48
N GLU A 522 15.38 -9.68 9.79
CA GLU A 522 14.75 -10.66 8.89
C GLU A 522 13.88 -9.98 7.81
N VAL A 523 13.29 -8.82 8.11
CA VAL A 523 12.42 -8.09 7.19
C VAL A 523 12.86 -6.63 7.14
N ILE A 524 13.16 -6.13 5.94
CA ILE A 524 13.46 -4.71 5.73
C ILE A 524 12.75 -4.14 4.51
N ASP A 525 12.10 -3.00 4.72
CA ASP A 525 11.42 -2.23 3.67
C ASP A 525 11.86 -0.77 3.70
N LEU A 526 12.77 -0.43 2.79
CA LEU A 526 13.30 0.91 2.54
C LEU A 526 12.83 1.42 1.18
N SER A 527 11.65 0.97 0.73
CA SER A 527 11.10 1.37 -0.56
C SER A 527 10.85 2.86 -0.65
N ARG A 528 11.05 3.42 -1.84
CA ARG A 528 10.76 4.81 -2.22
C ARG A 528 11.61 5.87 -1.51
N ALA A 529 12.65 5.48 -0.77
CA ALA A 529 13.74 6.36 -0.36
C ALA A 529 14.62 6.72 -1.59
N PRO A 530 14.61 7.97 -2.08
CA PRO A 530 15.13 8.30 -3.42
C PRO A 530 16.66 8.47 -3.48
N HIS A 531 17.33 8.52 -2.32
CA HIS A 531 18.76 8.77 -2.19
C HIS A 531 19.57 7.54 -1.73
N LEU A 532 18.93 6.38 -1.58
CA LEU A 532 19.60 5.11 -1.25
C LEU A 532 20.09 4.39 -2.51
N SER A 533 21.29 3.79 -2.44
CA SER A 533 22.02 3.23 -3.57
C SER A 533 22.87 2.01 -3.14
N SER A 534 24.02 1.81 -3.78
CA SER A 534 24.90 0.64 -3.60
C SER A 534 25.55 0.54 -2.22
N ASN A 535 25.87 1.66 -1.56
CA ASN A 535 26.60 1.62 -0.29
C ASN A 535 25.70 1.08 0.83
N ALA A 536 24.48 1.62 0.94
CA ALA A 536 23.46 1.13 1.86
C ALA A 536 23.13 -0.34 1.59
N LEU A 537 23.01 -0.73 0.30
CA LEU A 537 22.68 -2.12 -0.06
C LEU A 537 23.81 -3.08 0.35
N THR A 538 25.06 -2.71 0.10
CA THR A 538 26.23 -3.54 0.39
C THR A 538 26.40 -3.72 1.90
N ALA A 539 26.24 -2.65 2.68
CA ALA A 539 26.29 -2.68 4.14
C ALA A 539 25.14 -3.52 4.74
N LEU A 540 23.90 -3.28 4.30
CA LEU A 540 22.71 -4.05 4.70
C LEU A 540 22.90 -5.54 4.45
N LEU A 541 23.40 -5.92 3.26
CA LEU A 541 23.64 -7.33 2.92
C LEU A 541 24.80 -7.95 3.71
N ALA A 542 25.83 -7.18 4.07
CA ALA A 542 26.90 -7.64 4.94
C ALA A 542 26.41 -7.87 6.38
N HIS A 543 25.54 -6.98 6.89
CA HIS A 543 25.03 -7.02 8.25
C HIS A 543 23.88 -8.04 8.45
N SER A 544 22.85 -7.97 7.62
CA SER A 544 21.59 -8.70 7.80
C SER A 544 21.38 -9.84 6.80
N GLY A 545 22.16 -9.91 5.71
CA GLY A 545 21.89 -10.82 4.59
C GLY A 545 21.67 -12.28 4.99
N SER A 546 22.49 -12.81 5.90
CA SER A 546 22.42 -14.21 6.34
C SER A 546 21.06 -14.63 6.92
N VAL A 547 20.32 -13.74 7.57
CA VAL A 547 18.99 -13.99 8.16
C VAL A 547 17.83 -13.43 7.33
N LEU A 548 18.13 -12.61 6.33
CA LEU A 548 17.16 -11.82 5.59
C LEU A 548 16.15 -12.69 4.82
N ARG A 549 14.86 -12.44 5.05
CA ARG A 549 13.71 -13.15 4.46
C ARG A 549 12.91 -12.27 3.50
N GLU A 550 12.75 -10.98 3.81
CA GLU A 550 12.05 -10.02 2.96
C GLU A 550 12.89 -8.75 2.77
N LEU A 551 13.13 -8.38 1.51
CA LEU A 551 13.90 -7.18 1.12
C LEU A 551 13.11 -6.34 0.12
N HIS A 552 12.71 -5.15 0.52
CA HIS A 552 12.03 -4.20 -0.36
C HIS A 552 12.88 -2.94 -0.54
N ILE A 553 13.46 -2.81 -1.74
CA ILE A 553 14.29 -1.67 -2.17
C ILE A 553 13.70 -1.00 -3.41
N ASN A 554 12.38 -1.08 -3.55
CA ASN A 554 11.65 -0.53 -4.69
C ASN A 554 11.93 0.99 -4.80
N GLY A 555 12.43 1.45 -5.94
CA GLY A 555 12.77 2.86 -6.16
C GLY A 555 14.22 3.25 -5.90
N TRP A 556 15.09 2.33 -5.49
CA TRP A 556 16.55 2.51 -5.40
C TRP A 556 17.13 2.56 -6.82
N LYS A 557 16.94 3.70 -7.49
CA LYS A 557 17.19 3.87 -8.94
C LYS A 557 18.65 3.76 -9.31
N ASP A 558 19.53 4.20 -8.41
CA ASP A 558 20.94 4.43 -8.69
C ASP A 558 21.86 3.38 -8.01
N ALA A 559 21.27 2.36 -7.36
CA ALA A 559 21.96 1.12 -7.03
C ALA A 559 22.47 0.45 -8.32
N ASP A 560 23.75 0.07 -8.32
CA ASP A 560 24.42 -0.55 -9.46
C ASP A 560 24.06 -2.04 -9.64
N ASN A 561 24.62 -2.67 -10.68
CA ASN A 561 24.35 -4.08 -10.98
C ASN A 561 25.09 -5.03 -10.01
N GLU A 562 26.24 -4.63 -9.47
CA GLU A 562 27.10 -5.46 -8.63
C GLU A 562 26.49 -5.66 -7.23
N SER A 563 26.06 -4.57 -6.60
CA SER A 563 25.32 -4.59 -5.33
C SER A 563 23.99 -5.35 -5.43
N LEU A 564 23.27 -5.22 -6.56
CA LEU A 564 22.06 -5.98 -6.84
C LEU A 564 22.31 -7.49 -7.05
N LEU A 565 23.40 -7.87 -7.73
CA LEU A 565 23.84 -9.26 -7.83
C LEU A 565 24.18 -9.84 -6.45
N GLY A 566 24.82 -9.03 -5.58
CA GLY A 566 25.16 -9.38 -4.21
C GLY A 566 23.97 -9.82 -3.35
N ILE A 567 22.73 -9.41 -3.66
CA ILE A 567 21.52 -9.92 -2.98
C ILE A 567 21.40 -11.44 -3.19
N GLY A 568 21.66 -11.90 -4.42
CA GLY A 568 21.62 -13.31 -4.77
C GLY A 568 22.62 -14.14 -3.98
N GLU A 569 23.81 -13.59 -3.72
CA GLU A 569 24.92 -14.26 -3.05
C GLU A 569 24.80 -14.23 -1.52
N ARG A 570 24.43 -13.08 -0.93
CA ARG A 570 24.53 -12.81 0.51
C ARG A 570 23.25 -13.10 1.29
N ALA A 571 22.09 -13.22 0.62
CA ALA A 571 20.81 -13.46 1.28
C ALA A 571 20.27 -14.88 1.04
N PRO A 572 20.83 -15.96 1.65
CA PRO A 572 20.43 -17.35 1.38
C PRO A 572 18.94 -17.62 1.67
N ASN A 573 18.41 -17.04 2.75
CA ASN A 573 17.08 -17.30 3.31
C ASN A 573 15.96 -16.43 2.73
N LEU A 574 16.25 -15.66 1.67
CA LEU A 574 15.32 -14.70 1.08
C LEU A 574 14.10 -15.40 0.46
N THR A 575 12.91 -15.05 0.96
CA THR A 575 11.60 -15.55 0.53
C THR A 575 10.89 -14.56 -0.41
N ARG A 576 11.09 -13.25 -0.20
CA ARG A 576 10.45 -12.18 -0.98
C ARG A 576 11.44 -11.05 -1.24
N VAL A 577 11.42 -10.52 -2.45
CA VAL A 577 12.21 -9.34 -2.81
C VAL A 577 11.44 -8.43 -3.77
N ASP A 578 11.50 -7.12 -3.56
CA ASP A 578 11.02 -6.13 -4.54
C ASP A 578 12.16 -5.22 -4.97
N LEU A 579 12.58 -5.40 -6.22
CA LEU A 579 13.58 -4.61 -6.94
C LEU A 579 12.93 -3.57 -7.87
N GLY A 580 11.63 -3.33 -7.77
CA GLY A 580 10.91 -2.45 -8.67
C GLY A 580 11.60 -1.09 -8.83
N TRP A 581 11.70 -0.60 -10.07
CA TRP A 581 12.38 0.66 -10.44
C TRP A 581 13.90 0.74 -10.17
N CYS A 582 14.57 -0.34 -9.74
CA CYS A 582 16.04 -0.42 -9.75
C CYS A 582 16.54 -0.49 -11.21
N ARG A 583 17.20 0.58 -11.68
CA ARG A 583 17.54 0.75 -13.12
C ARG A 583 18.62 -0.21 -13.61
N ALA A 584 19.45 -0.72 -12.69
CA ALA A 584 20.53 -1.65 -13.00
C ALA A 584 20.12 -3.13 -12.95
N ALA A 585 18.93 -3.45 -12.45
CA ALA A 585 18.42 -4.82 -12.39
C ALA A 585 18.16 -5.39 -13.79
N ASP A 586 18.78 -6.52 -14.10
CA ASP A 586 18.72 -7.22 -15.38
C ASP A 586 18.50 -8.74 -15.20
N ASP A 587 18.54 -9.49 -16.31
CA ASP A 587 18.35 -10.94 -16.31
C ASP A 587 19.37 -11.70 -15.43
N TRP A 588 20.57 -11.14 -15.21
CA TRP A 588 21.60 -11.74 -14.36
C TRP A 588 21.33 -11.52 -12.87
N VAL A 589 20.78 -10.36 -12.49
CA VAL A 589 20.26 -10.15 -11.12
C VAL A 589 19.14 -11.14 -10.81
N VAL A 590 18.19 -11.33 -11.74
CA VAL A 590 17.14 -12.36 -11.58
C VAL A 590 17.76 -13.77 -11.49
N LYS A 591 18.82 -14.06 -12.25
CA LYS A 591 19.56 -15.33 -12.16
C LYS A 591 20.14 -15.56 -10.76
N ALA A 592 20.88 -14.58 -10.24
CA ALA A 592 21.52 -14.66 -8.92
C ALA A 592 20.48 -14.85 -7.79
N LEU A 593 19.32 -14.18 -7.88
CA LEU A 593 18.20 -14.41 -6.97
C LEU A 593 17.65 -15.83 -7.06
N VAL A 594 17.37 -16.34 -8.27
CA VAL A 594 16.71 -17.63 -8.52
C VAL A 594 17.60 -18.84 -8.25
N GLU A 595 18.91 -18.73 -8.50
CA GLU A 595 19.89 -19.79 -8.22
C GLU A 595 20.38 -19.73 -6.76
N GLY A 596 20.64 -18.53 -6.25
CA GLY A 596 21.17 -18.28 -4.92
C GLY A 596 22.60 -18.78 -4.69
N PRO A 597 23.10 -18.67 -3.45
CA PRO A 597 24.48 -19.05 -3.15
C PRO A 597 24.70 -20.53 -3.45
N ALA A 598 25.73 -20.83 -4.23
CA ALA A 598 26.07 -22.17 -4.71
C ALA A 598 24.90 -22.95 -5.39
N GLY A 599 23.89 -22.26 -5.94
CA GLY A 599 22.74 -22.90 -6.60
C GLY A 599 21.70 -23.51 -5.64
N THR A 600 21.79 -23.22 -4.34
CA THR A 600 21.02 -23.89 -3.28
C THR A 600 19.63 -23.29 -3.01
N ARG A 601 19.18 -22.26 -3.74
CA ARG A 601 17.94 -21.53 -3.43
C ARG A 601 16.69 -22.43 -3.41
N GLY A 602 16.15 -22.71 -2.22
CA GLY A 602 14.93 -23.51 -2.04
C GLY A 602 13.70 -22.74 -1.57
N VAL A 603 13.86 -21.52 -1.03
CA VAL A 603 12.82 -20.81 -0.25
C VAL A 603 12.28 -19.51 -0.87
N LEU A 604 12.82 -19.07 -2.01
CA LEU A 604 12.36 -17.85 -2.68
C LEU A 604 10.98 -18.06 -3.31
N GLU A 605 9.99 -17.29 -2.87
CA GLU A 605 8.60 -17.36 -3.35
C GLU A 605 8.30 -16.28 -4.40
N GLU A 606 8.80 -15.05 -4.21
CA GLU A 606 8.34 -13.89 -4.97
C GLU A 606 9.45 -12.87 -5.28
N VAL A 607 9.52 -12.43 -6.54
CA VAL A 607 10.40 -11.37 -7.04
C VAL A 607 9.56 -10.29 -7.74
N GLY A 608 9.48 -9.10 -7.16
CA GLY A 608 8.96 -7.89 -7.78
C GLY A 608 10.04 -7.18 -8.60
N CYS A 609 9.73 -6.81 -9.85
CA CYS A 609 10.67 -6.13 -10.73
C CYS A 609 9.98 -5.15 -11.72
N PHE A 610 8.88 -4.55 -11.28
CA PHE A 610 8.14 -3.55 -12.07
C PHE A 610 9.04 -2.36 -12.47
N GLY A 611 9.03 -1.96 -13.74
CA GLY A 611 9.83 -0.85 -14.24
C GLY A 611 11.33 -1.13 -14.45
N CYS A 612 11.80 -2.36 -14.20
CA CYS A 612 13.19 -2.78 -14.43
C CYS A 612 13.44 -3.12 -15.90
N ASN A 613 13.58 -2.09 -16.74
CA ASN A 613 13.58 -2.21 -18.21
C ASN A 613 14.73 -3.05 -18.83
N LYS A 614 15.74 -3.48 -18.05
CA LYS A 614 16.81 -4.38 -18.54
C LYS A 614 16.47 -5.87 -18.33
N ILE A 615 15.41 -6.20 -17.57
CA ILE A 615 14.92 -7.57 -17.43
C ILE A 615 14.06 -7.88 -18.63
N THR A 616 14.35 -8.99 -19.30
CA THR A 616 13.71 -9.39 -20.56
C THR A 616 12.81 -10.61 -20.35
N THR A 617 12.14 -11.04 -21.42
CA THR A 617 11.41 -12.32 -21.39
C THR A 617 12.34 -13.54 -21.30
N ALA A 618 13.65 -13.38 -21.55
CA ALA A 618 14.63 -14.45 -21.44
C ALA A 618 15.15 -14.65 -20.00
N CYS A 619 14.70 -13.86 -19.03
CA CYS A 619 15.09 -14.02 -17.62
C CYS A 619 14.88 -15.48 -17.14
N PRO A 620 15.80 -16.01 -16.31
CA PRO A 620 15.69 -17.37 -15.80
C PRO A 620 14.47 -17.52 -14.89
N ARG A 621 13.91 -18.74 -14.87
CA ARG A 621 12.68 -19.06 -14.14
C ARG A 621 12.85 -20.40 -13.46
N LYS A 622 12.22 -20.56 -12.30
CA LYS A 622 12.25 -21.79 -11.51
C LYS A 622 10.85 -22.02 -10.94
N ARG A 623 10.37 -23.26 -11.04
CA ARG A 623 9.07 -23.67 -10.52
C ARG A 623 8.94 -23.31 -9.04
N GLY A 624 7.79 -22.78 -8.66
CA GLY A 624 7.53 -22.28 -7.30
C GLY A 624 7.84 -20.79 -7.09
N ILE A 625 8.67 -20.17 -7.94
CA ILE A 625 9.00 -18.74 -7.85
C ILE A 625 8.05 -17.92 -8.73
N VAL A 626 7.48 -16.86 -8.16
CA VAL A 626 6.61 -15.91 -8.87
C VAL A 626 7.40 -14.65 -9.24
N LEU A 627 7.62 -14.43 -10.53
CA LEU A 627 8.23 -13.19 -11.05
C LEU A 627 7.12 -12.22 -11.46
N ARG A 628 7.07 -11.03 -10.86
CA ARG A 628 6.07 -9.99 -11.17
C ARG A 628 6.70 -8.76 -11.81
N GLY A 629 6.00 -8.18 -12.78
CA GLY A 629 6.30 -6.84 -13.29
C GLY A 629 7.22 -6.76 -14.50
N ILE A 630 7.51 -7.87 -15.19
CA ILE A 630 8.40 -7.86 -16.35
C ILE A 630 7.70 -7.16 -17.52
N GLU A 631 8.23 -6.01 -17.92
CA GLU A 631 7.72 -5.24 -19.05
C GLU A 631 8.24 -5.83 -20.37
N VAL A 632 7.36 -6.43 -21.16
CA VAL A 632 7.72 -6.85 -22.52
C VAL A 632 7.72 -5.62 -23.41
N GLY A 633 8.92 -5.12 -23.73
CA GLY A 633 9.12 -4.14 -24.78
C GLY A 633 8.60 -4.68 -26.13
N ALA A 634 7.86 -3.84 -26.85
CA ALA A 634 7.35 -4.11 -28.19
C ALA A 634 8.31 -3.57 -29.27
#